data_AF-A0A3D0QFP1-F1
#
_entry.id   AF-A0A3D0QFP1-F1
#
_cell.length_a   1.000
_cell.length_b   1.000
_cell.length_c   1.000
_cell.angle_alpha   90.00
_cell.angle_beta   90.00
_cell.angle_gamma   90.00
#
_symmetry.space_group_name_H-M   'P 1'
#
loop_
_entity.id
_entity.type
_entity.pdbx_description
1 polymer ?
#
loop_
_entity_poly.entity_id
_entity_poly.type
_entity_poly.pdbx_seq_one_letter_code
_entity_poly.pdbx_strand_id
1 'polypeptide(L)'
;DTLFPFDTYDTFEWYLKLGSLSNANAKHFHGTLPTWNDFVSHPNYDEFWQKQSLPSRLDAPTVPIMHVAGWWDQEDFYGPVKTYEVLEKKDTRNMNYLVVGPWNHGGWGRGDGRTLGRISFDTSTAITYRESIQAPWFAYWLKDKGNGHFGEAVTFRTGANSWQNYSEWPPKQSKSQRLYLHSNERLAFEAPQSTGGPAFDSYVSDPSHPVPYRQRPIEATYSPGSRWYTWLTEDQRFVHERPDVLSWSTETLKEDLTVTGDIVAHLFASTTGTDSDWIVKLIDVYPEEYAKQRSMGGYQLMVANDVFRGRFRKSFERPEPIAANEVQEYVIDLHSNDHTFLKGHKIMVQVQSTWFPIIDRNPQKYVENIFLAKESDFQTATQRVYRSEKYPSHITLPIMPTK
;
A
#
# COMPACT_ATOMS: atom_id res chain seq x y z
N ASP A 1 -8.85 21.77 0.08
CA ASP A 1 -9.65 21.03 -0.92
C ASP A 1 -9.68 21.76 -2.24
N THR A 2 -9.05 21.17 -3.25
CA THR A 2 -9.04 21.72 -4.60
C THR A 2 -10.45 21.58 -5.20
N LEU A 3 -11.12 22.70 -5.39
CA LEU A 3 -12.43 22.81 -6.03
C LEU A 3 -12.33 22.61 -7.55
N PHE A 4 -11.64 21.56 -8.02
CA PHE A 4 -11.57 21.29 -9.45
C PHE A 4 -12.98 20.94 -9.96
N PRO A 5 -13.53 21.68 -10.95
CA PRO A 5 -14.91 21.51 -11.38
C PRO A 5 -15.03 20.35 -12.38
N PHE A 6 -15.00 19.12 -11.88
CA PHE A 6 -15.26 17.94 -12.70
C PHE A 6 -16.65 18.06 -13.36
N ASP A 7 -16.69 17.96 -14.69
CA ASP A 7 -17.92 17.99 -15.50
C ASP A 7 -18.55 16.59 -15.66
N THR A 8 -17.88 15.56 -15.13
CA THR A 8 -18.30 14.16 -15.15
C THR A 8 -18.21 13.60 -13.72
N TYR A 9 -19.30 13.03 -13.22
CA TYR A 9 -19.35 12.48 -11.85
C TYR A 9 -18.34 11.34 -11.62
N ASP A 10 -18.24 10.42 -12.59
CA ASP A 10 -17.25 9.35 -12.55
C ASP A 10 -15.88 9.88 -12.99
N THR A 11 -15.03 10.19 -12.01
CA THR A 11 -13.67 10.68 -12.27
C THR A 11 -12.83 9.67 -13.03
N PHE A 12 -13.14 8.37 -12.96
CA PHE A 12 -12.49 7.37 -13.83
C PHE A 12 -12.70 7.74 -15.31
N GLU A 13 -13.94 8.01 -15.72
CA GLU A 13 -14.25 8.41 -17.10
C GLU A 13 -13.66 9.78 -17.44
N TRP A 14 -13.69 10.71 -16.47
CA TRP A 14 -13.11 12.03 -16.66
C TRP A 14 -11.62 11.96 -16.99
N TYR A 15 -10.84 11.27 -16.16
CA TYR A 15 -9.40 11.10 -16.38
C TYR A 15 -9.08 10.24 -17.61
N LEU A 16 -9.91 9.25 -17.94
CA LEU A 16 -9.72 8.46 -19.15
C LEU A 16 -9.90 9.32 -20.41
N LYS A 17 -10.91 10.21 -20.43
CA LYS A 17 -11.15 11.20 -21.51
C LYS A 17 -10.11 12.31 -21.56
N LEU A 18 -9.51 12.66 -20.42
CA LEU A 18 -8.37 13.59 -20.39
C LEU A 18 -7.24 13.05 -21.27
N GLY A 19 -7.05 11.73 -21.31
CA GLY A 19 -6.00 11.07 -22.07
C GLY A 19 -4.67 11.10 -21.31
N SER A 20 -3.62 11.49 -22.00
CA SER A 20 -2.31 11.80 -21.41
C SER A 20 -2.40 12.97 -20.42
N LEU A 21 -1.57 12.92 -19.37
CA LEU A 21 -1.39 14.02 -18.42
C LEU A 21 -0.92 15.33 -19.08
N SER A 22 -0.28 15.28 -20.25
CA SER A 22 0.11 16.47 -21.01
C SER A 22 -1.10 17.37 -21.34
N ASN A 23 -2.29 16.78 -21.46
CA ASN A 23 -3.53 17.50 -21.69
C ASN A 23 -4.01 18.29 -20.47
N ALA A 24 -3.58 17.97 -19.23
CA ALA A 24 -4.00 18.69 -18.03
C ALA A 24 -3.58 20.16 -18.07
N ASN A 25 -2.31 20.42 -18.40
CA ASN A 25 -1.80 21.77 -18.58
C ASN A 25 -2.40 22.43 -19.84
N ALA A 26 -2.51 21.71 -20.95
CA ALA A 26 -3.03 22.27 -22.20
C ALA A 26 -4.51 22.69 -22.11
N LYS A 27 -5.33 21.94 -21.37
CA LYS A 27 -6.80 22.11 -21.33
C LYS A 27 -7.32 22.78 -20.06
N HIS A 28 -6.62 22.68 -18.93
CA HIS A 28 -7.17 23.10 -17.63
C HIS A 28 -6.29 24.08 -16.87
N PHE A 29 -5.01 23.75 -16.64
CA PHE A 29 -4.18 24.56 -15.76
C PHE A 29 -3.44 25.68 -16.48
N HIS A 30 -3.22 25.57 -17.80
CA HIS A 30 -2.56 26.59 -18.62
C HIS A 30 -1.22 27.11 -18.04
N GLY A 31 -0.48 26.25 -17.34
CA GLY A 31 0.77 26.61 -16.68
C GLY A 31 0.63 27.50 -15.45
N THR A 32 -0.58 27.76 -14.95
CA THR A 32 -0.80 28.65 -13.80
C THR A 32 -0.74 27.96 -12.45
N LEU A 33 -0.64 26.64 -12.39
CA LEU A 33 -0.56 25.87 -11.14
C LEU A 33 0.91 25.45 -10.89
N PRO A 34 1.64 26.14 -9.99
CA PRO A 34 3.08 25.91 -9.80
C PRO A 34 3.39 24.48 -9.39
N THR A 35 2.62 23.92 -8.44
CA THR A 35 2.80 22.53 -7.98
C THR A 35 2.72 21.53 -9.12
N TRP A 36 1.79 21.68 -10.05
CA TRP A 36 1.70 20.81 -11.22
C TRP A 36 2.92 20.95 -12.13
N ASN A 37 3.34 22.18 -12.40
CA ASN A 37 4.51 22.44 -13.25
C ASN A 37 5.81 21.90 -12.64
N ASP A 38 5.96 21.98 -11.32
CA ASP A 38 7.09 21.40 -10.61
C ASP A 38 7.09 19.88 -10.74
N PHE A 39 5.94 19.21 -10.58
CA PHE A 39 5.85 17.75 -10.70
C PHE A 39 6.17 17.29 -12.13
N VAL A 40 5.70 18.03 -13.15
CA VAL A 40 6.04 17.77 -14.55
C VAL A 40 7.54 17.96 -14.79
N SER A 41 8.17 18.96 -14.18
CA SER A 41 9.60 19.28 -14.36
C SER A 41 10.52 18.32 -13.60
N HIS A 42 10.01 17.72 -12.52
CA HIS A 42 10.74 16.83 -11.62
C HIS A 42 10.05 15.45 -11.52
N PRO A 43 9.96 14.67 -12.61
CA PRO A 43 9.25 13.39 -12.63
C PRO A 43 9.99 12.24 -11.93
N ASN A 44 11.25 12.46 -11.55
CA ASN A 44 12.13 11.48 -10.90
C ASN A 44 12.53 12.01 -9.51
N TYR A 45 13.10 11.18 -8.64
CA TYR A 45 13.54 11.58 -7.30
C TYR A 45 14.87 12.38 -7.31
N ASP A 46 14.88 13.50 -8.02
CA ASP A 46 16.02 14.40 -8.16
C ASP A 46 16.20 15.34 -6.95
N GLU A 47 17.12 16.30 -7.06
CA GLU A 47 17.45 17.26 -6.00
C GLU A 47 16.23 18.04 -5.49
N PHE A 48 15.22 18.31 -6.34
CA PHE A 48 14.00 19.01 -5.93
C PHE A 48 13.27 18.23 -4.83
N TRP A 49 13.12 16.92 -5.00
CA TRP A 49 12.46 16.06 -4.02
C TRP A 49 13.36 15.70 -2.84
N GLN A 50 14.65 15.46 -3.08
CA GLN A 50 15.60 15.11 -2.02
C GLN A 50 15.73 16.19 -0.95
N LYS A 51 15.65 17.48 -1.34
CA LYS A 51 15.63 18.63 -0.41
C LYS A 51 14.37 18.72 0.43
N GLN A 52 13.25 18.18 -0.07
CA GLN A 52 11.96 18.20 0.61
C GLN A 52 11.73 16.95 1.46
N SER A 53 12.47 15.87 1.18
CA SER A 53 12.44 14.62 1.94
C SER A 53 12.77 14.88 3.40
N LEU A 54 11.80 14.63 4.29
CA LEU A 54 11.98 14.83 5.72
C LEU A 54 13.13 13.96 6.30
N PRO A 55 13.26 12.65 5.96
CA PRO A 55 14.35 11.81 6.44
C PRO A 55 15.77 12.38 6.32
N SER A 56 16.08 13.11 5.24
CA SER A 56 17.41 13.69 5.02
C SER A 56 17.69 14.92 5.92
N ARG A 57 16.65 15.45 6.57
CA ARG A 57 16.68 16.65 7.41
C ARG A 57 16.52 16.37 8.90
N LEU A 58 16.30 15.11 9.27
CA LEU A 58 16.17 14.68 10.66
C LEU A 58 17.55 14.33 11.23
N ASP A 59 17.80 14.78 12.47
CA ASP A 59 18.98 14.38 13.22
C ASP A 59 18.58 13.42 14.37
N ALA A 60 18.55 13.89 15.62
CA ALA A 60 18.12 13.10 16.77
C ALA A 60 16.91 13.76 17.45
N PRO A 61 16.06 13.00 18.16
CA PRO A 61 14.99 13.57 18.97
C PRO A 61 15.53 14.58 20.00
N THR A 62 15.09 15.84 19.89
CA THR A 62 15.41 16.90 20.87
C THR A 62 14.32 17.12 21.91
N VAL A 63 13.10 16.69 21.59
CA VAL A 63 11.88 16.70 22.41
C VAL A 63 11.21 15.33 22.35
N PRO A 64 10.32 14.98 23.29
CA PRO A 64 9.44 13.83 23.16
C PRO A 64 8.55 13.95 21.93
N ILE A 65 8.50 12.91 21.11
CA ILE A 65 7.74 12.87 19.85
C ILE A 65 6.88 11.60 19.86
N MET A 66 5.57 11.76 19.61
CA MET A 66 4.67 10.64 19.33
C MET A 66 4.25 10.72 17.86
N HIS A 67 4.79 9.83 17.04
CA HIS A 67 4.35 9.61 15.66
C HIS A 67 3.02 8.88 15.65
N VAL A 68 2.07 9.35 14.85
CA VAL A 68 0.72 8.78 14.77
C VAL A 68 0.42 8.45 13.32
N ALA A 69 0.00 7.21 13.05
CA ALA A 69 -0.35 6.75 11.71
C ALA A 69 -1.63 5.90 11.73
N GLY A 70 -2.18 5.66 10.54
CA GLY A 70 -3.25 4.68 10.32
C GLY A 70 -2.79 3.55 9.40
N TRP A 71 -3.18 2.30 9.70
CA TRP A 71 -2.88 1.15 8.83
C TRP A 71 -3.50 1.24 7.44
N TRP A 72 -4.54 2.05 7.30
CA TRP A 72 -5.19 2.34 6.02
C TRP A 72 -5.16 3.84 5.73
N ASP A 73 -4.08 4.53 6.11
CA ASP A 73 -3.85 5.93 5.75
C ASP A 73 -3.60 6.04 4.24
N GLN A 74 -4.61 6.53 3.52
CA GLN A 74 -4.61 6.60 2.07
C GLN A 74 -3.93 7.84 1.49
N GLU A 75 -3.32 8.69 2.33
CA GLU A 75 -2.68 9.94 1.93
C GLU A 75 -1.20 9.98 2.34
N ASP A 76 -0.88 9.61 3.59
CA ASP A 76 0.45 9.81 4.19
C ASP A 76 0.97 8.59 4.99
N PHE A 77 0.79 7.37 4.48
CA PHE A 77 1.25 6.16 5.18
C PHE A 77 2.77 6.19 5.51
N TYR A 78 3.59 6.55 4.53
CA TYR A 78 5.06 6.50 4.63
C TYR A 78 5.62 7.45 5.69
N GLY A 79 5.07 8.66 5.79
CA GLY A 79 5.68 9.78 6.52
C GLY A 79 5.92 9.49 8.01
N PRO A 80 4.89 9.22 8.82
CA PRO A 80 5.04 9.04 10.26
C PRO A 80 5.93 7.83 10.62
N VAL A 81 5.73 6.69 9.95
CA VAL A 81 6.49 5.45 10.22
C VAL A 81 7.96 5.63 9.84
N LYS A 82 8.24 6.24 8.68
CA LYS A 82 9.63 6.49 8.27
C LYS A 82 10.34 7.50 9.17
N THR A 83 9.63 8.52 9.62
CA THR A 83 10.18 9.54 10.54
C THR A 83 10.57 8.90 11.86
N TYR A 84 9.71 8.04 12.42
CA TYR A 84 10.03 7.22 13.59
C TYR A 84 11.29 6.37 13.34
N GLU A 85 11.34 5.58 12.26
CA GLU A 85 12.48 4.69 11.95
C GLU A 85 13.82 5.45 11.83
N VAL A 86 13.80 6.66 11.25
CA VAL A 86 15.00 7.47 11.08
C VAL A 86 15.49 8.05 12.40
N LEU A 87 14.57 8.59 13.21
CA LEU A 87 14.89 9.19 14.51
C LEU A 87 15.32 8.13 15.54
N GLU A 88 14.72 6.94 15.50
CA GLU A 88 14.99 5.85 16.44
C GLU A 88 16.47 5.44 16.43
N LYS A 89 17.11 5.48 15.27
CA LYS A 89 18.56 5.18 15.10
C LYS A 89 19.47 6.06 15.95
N LYS A 90 18.97 7.22 16.41
CA LYS A 90 19.72 8.20 17.22
C LYS A 90 19.01 8.54 18.53
N ASP A 91 17.96 7.82 18.91
CA ASP A 91 17.23 8.09 20.14
C ASP A 91 17.93 7.51 21.37
N THR A 92 18.90 8.26 21.89
CA THR A 92 19.62 7.88 23.12
C THR A 92 18.87 8.21 24.40
N ARG A 93 17.70 8.87 24.31
CA ARG A 93 16.94 9.39 25.45
C ARG A 93 15.54 8.77 25.58
N ASN A 94 15.19 7.80 24.72
CA ASN A 94 13.88 7.13 24.70
C ASN A 94 12.73 8.14 24.64
N MET A 95 12.82 9.08 23.70
CA MET A 95 11.86 10.16 23.45
C MET A 95 11.04 9.97 22.18
N ASN A 96 11.31 8.94 21.39
CA ASN A 96 10.67 8.66 20.11
C ASN A 96 9.63 7.55 20.29
N TYR A 97 8.37 7.86 20.02
CA TYR A 97 7.26 6.93 20.22
C TYR A 97 6.45 6.78 18.93
N LEU A 98 5.87 5.61 18.72
CA LEU A 98 5.00 5.30 17.59
C LEU A 98 3.63 4.84 18.07
N VAL A 99 2.57 5.37 17.47
CA VAL A 99 1.20 4.88 17.65
C VAL A 99 0.55 4.67 16.31
N VAL A 100 0.06 3.45 16.05
CA VAL A 100 -0.61 3.15 14.78
C VAL A 100 -1.93 2.44 15.03
N GLY A 101 -3.02 3.03 14.57
CA GLY A 101 -4.36 2.46 14.70
C GLY A 101 -4.93 1.99 13.38
N PRO A 102 -6.11 1.36 13.38
CA PRO A 102 -6.75 0.86 12.17
C PRO A 102 -7.54 1.97 11.47
N TRP A 103 -6.88 3.10 11.24
CA TRP A 103 -7.50 4.32 10.75
C TRP A 103 -7.13 4.61 9.31
N ASN A 104 -7.97 5.43 8.70
CA ASN A 104 -7.64 6.20 7.52
C ASN A 104 -6.92 7.51 7.88
N HIS A 105 -6.60 8.31 6.86
CA HIS A 105 -5.91 9.57 7.05
C HIS A 105 -6.60 10.48 8.08
N GLY A 106 -5.89 10.84 9.15
CA GLY A 106 -6.41 11.69 10.23
C GLY A 106 -7.53 11.07 11.08
N GLY A 107 -7.90 9.80 10.86
CA GLY A 107 -9.06 9.16 11.47
C GLY A 107 -9.01 9.09 13.00
N TRP A 108 -7.82 9.03 13.58
CA TRP A 108 -7.60 9.04 15.03
C TRP A 108 -8.14 10.30 15.73
N GLY A 109 -8.21 11.43 15.02
CA GLY A 109 -8.67 12.71 15.55
C GLY A 109 -10.19 12.88 15.54
N ARG A 110 -10.94 11.94 14.96
CA ARG A 110 -12.38 12.06 14.69
C ARG A 110 -13.13 10.81 15.11
N GLY A 111 -14.44 10.95 15.35
CA GLY A 111 -15.34 9.83 15.65
C GLY A 111 -14.87 8.91 16.79
N ASP A 112 -15.39 7.69 16.80
CA ASP A 112 -15.00 6.66 17.77
C ASP A 112 -13.92 5.69 17.26
N GLY A 113 -13.72 5.61 15.94
CA GLY A 113 -12.80 4.69 15.29
C GLY A 113 -13.22 3.22 15.42
N ARG A 114 -14.51 2.92 15.56
CA ARG A 114 -15.01 1.54 15.66
C ARG A 114 -15.04 0.79 14.32
N THR A 115 -15.11 1.52 13.22
CA THR A 115 -15.22 0.95 11.88
C THR A 115 -14.42 1.77 10.87
N LEU A 116 -13.94 1.12 9.82
CA LEU A 116 -13.47 1.77 8.60
C LEU A 116 -14.11 1.06 7.41
N GLY A 117 -14.94 1.80 6.65
CA GLY A 117 -15.78 1.19 5.62
C GLY A 117 -16.66 0.09 6.20
N ARG A 118 -16.50 -1.14 5.70
CA ARG A 118 -17.26 -2.33 6.16
C ARG A 118 -16.55 -3.10 7.27
N ILE A 119 -15.35 -2.69 7.66
CA ILE A 119 -14.54 -3.40 8.66
C ILE A 119 -14.90 -2.90 10.05
N SER A 120 -15.21 -3.84 10.96
CA SER A 120 -15.43 -3.58 12.39
C SER A 120 -14.17 -3.92 13.18
N PHE A 121 -13.77 -3.02 14.08
CA PHE A 121 -12.65 -3.21 15.00
C PHE A 121 -13.11 -3.62 16.40
N ASP A 122 -14.41 -3.83 16.59
CA ASP A 122 -15.07 -4.31 17.81
C ASP A 122 -14.94 -3.37 19.05
N THR A 123 -14.03 -2.40 19.01
CA THR A 123 -13.76 -1.40 20.06
C THR A 123 -13.59 0.01 19.48
N SER A 124 -13.74 1.03 20.34
CA SER A 124 -13.61 2.44 19.96
C SER A 124 -12.15 2.87 19.92
N THR A 125 -11.43 2.47 18.88
CA THR A 125 -9.97 2.61 18.79
C THR A 125 -9.49 4.06 18.87
N ALA A 126 -10.18 5.01 18.24
CA ALA A 126 -9.80 6.42 18.26
C ALA A 126 -10.05 7.07 19.63
N ILE A 127 -11.10 6.64 20.35
CA ILE A 127 -11.33 7.06 21.73
C ILE A 127 -10.24 6.50 22.66
N THR A 128 -9.94 5.19 22.56
CA THR A 128 -8.85 4.58 23.34
C THR A 128 -7.53 5.30 23.10
N TYR A 129 -7.20 5.62 21.84
CA TYR A 129 -6.03 6.41 21.52
C TYR A 129 -6.04 7.77 22.23
N ARG A 130 -7.09 8.58 22.04
CA ARG A 130 -7.13 9.94 22.60
C ARG A 130 -7.13 9.94 24.13
N GLU A 131 -7.90 9.06 24.76
CA GLU A 131 -8.12 9.07 26.21
C GLU A 131 -7.06 8.28 26.98
N SER A 132 -6.60 7.14 26.45
CA SER A 132 -5.72 6.21 27.17
C SER A 132 -4.26 6.25 26.72
N ILE A 133 -3.95 6.86 25.57
CA ILE A 133 -2.58 6.94 25.03
C ILE A 133 -2.13 8.40 24.92
N GLN A 134 -2.80 9.19 24.08
CA GLN A 134 -2.42 10.57 23.76
C GLN A 134 -2.55 11.51 24.97
N ALA A 135 -3.70 11.54 25.63
CA ALA A 135 -3.93 12.45 26.75
C ALA A 135 -3.00 12.16 27.95
N PRO A 136 -2.77 10.91 28.38
CA PRO A 136 -1.79 10.59 29.42
C PRO A 136 -0.36 10.96 29.03
N TRP A 137 0.03 10.73 27.77
CA TRP A 137 1.36 11.10 27.27
C TRP A 137 1.59 12.61 27.35
N PHE A 138 0.65 13.43 26.87
CA PHE A 138 0.73 14.88 27.01
C PHE A 138 0.64 15.34 28.46
N ALA A 139 -0.15 14.68 29.30
CA ALA A 139 -0.27 15.02 30.73
C ALA A 139 1.06 14.80 31.47
N TYR A 140 1.84 13.79 31.10
CA TYR A 140 3.18 13.58 31.64
C TYR A 140 4.14 14.69 31.21
N TRP A 141 4.26 14.93 29.91
CA TRP A 141 5.26 15.87 29.37
C TRP A 141 4.93 17.35 29.57
N LEU A 142 3.65 17.71 29.75
CA LEU A 142 3.21 19.12 29.87
C LEU A 142 2.68 19.50 31.26
N LYS A 143 2.33 18.52 32.10
CA LYS A 143 1.61 18.77 33.37
C LYS A 143 2.16 17.98 34.56
N ASP A 144 3.29 17.29 34.40
CA ASP A 144 3.92 16.48 35.46
C ASP A 144 2.97 15.42 36.07
N LYS A 145 2.08 14.84 35.26
CA LYS A 145 1.10 13.83 35.69
C LYS A 145 1.36 12.46 35.09
N GLY A 146 1.36 11.42 35.92
CA GLY A 146 1.57 10.02 35.50
C GLY A 146 2.96 9.51 35.90
N ASN A 147 3.30 8.29 35.48
CA ASN A 147 4.56 7.62 35.84
C ASN A 147 5.62 7.65 34.72
N GLY A 148 5.30 8.19 33.54
CA GLY A 148 6.21 8.23 32.39
C GLY A 148 6.45 6.87 31.72
N HIS A 149 5.68 5.83 32.09
CA HIS A 149 5.82 4.51 31.49
C HIS A 149 4.91 4.38 30.27
N PHE A 150 5.49 4.55 29.08
CA PHE A 150 4.82 4.38 27.80
C PHE A 150 5.43 3.20 27.04
N GLY A 151 4.63 2.52 26.21
CA GLY A 151 5.19 1.64 25.18
C GLY A 151 5.93 2.46 24.14
N GLU A 152 7.04 1.95 23.62
CA GLU A 152 7.76 2.63 22.53
C GLU A 152 6.90 2.65 21.27
N ALA A 153 6.33 1.50 20.91
CA ALA A 153 5.35 1.37 19.85
C ALA A 153 4.04 0.78 20.37
N VAL A 154 2.93 1.50 20.17
CA VAL A 154 1.58 1.04 20.51
C VAL A 154 0.75 0.94 19.24
N THR A 155 0.50 -0.28 18.79
CA THR A 155 -0.22 -0.52 17.54
C THR A 155 -1.56 -1.20 17.80
N PHE A 156 -2.51 -1.04 16.88
CA PHE A 156 -3.70 -1.87 16.87
C PHE A 156 -3.51 -3.03 15.91
N ARG A 157 -3.48 -4.26 16.43
CA ARG A 157 -3.43 -5.45 15.60
C ARG A 157 -4.78 -5.71 14.97
N THR A 158 -4.88 -5.50 13.66
CA THR A 158 -6.08 -5.78 12.87
C THR A 158 -6.28 -7.29 12.69
N GLY A 159 -7.51 -7.72 12.38
CA GLY A 159 -7.88 -9.14 12.37
C GLY A 159 -8.14 -9.68 13.79
N ALA A 160 -7.15 -9.61 14.68
CA ALA A 160 -7.32 -9.92 16.11
C ALA A 160 -8.03 -8.82 16.91
N ASN A 161 -8.12 -7.61 16.34
CA ASN A 161 -8.80 -6.45 16.91
C ASN A 161 -8.37 -6.09 18.34
N SER A 162 -7.06 -5.91 18.56
CA SER A 162 -6.53 -5.58 19.89
C SER A 162 -5.31 -4.67 19.85
N TRP A 163 -5.21 -3.75 20.81
CA TRP A 163 -4.02 -2.94 21.03
C TRP A 163 -2.86 -3.79 21.54
N GLN A 164 -1.69 -3.60 20.93
CA GLN A 164 -0.43 -4.23 21.27
C GLN A 164 0.58 -3.17 21.71
N ASN A 165 1.50 -3.57 22.56
CA ASN A 165 2.58 -2.72 23.04
C ASN A 165 3.90 -3.43 22.77
N TYR A 166 4.82 -2.74 22.11
CA TYR A 166 6.14 -3.24 21.79
C TYR A 166 7.20 -2.30 22.36
N SER A 167 8.31 -2.91 22.74
CA SER A 167 9.52 -2.22 23.19
C SER A 167 10.40 -1.72 22.04
N GLU A 168 9.99 -1.94 20.80
CA GLU A 168 10.63 -1.46 19.57
C GLU A 168 9.71 -1.77 18.37
N TRP A 169 9.85 -1.00 17.30
CA TRP A 169 9.20 -1.28 16.03
C TRP A 169 10.17 -1.25 14.83
N PRO A 170 10.13 -2.25 13.94
CA PRO A 170 9.41 -3.52 14.04
C PRO A 170 9.89 -4.41 15.21
N PRO A 171 9.04 -5.29 15.79
CA PRO A 171 9.46 -6.16 16.89
C PRO A 171 10.52 -7.18 16.48
N LYS A 172 11.61 -7.33 17.25
CA LYS A 172 12.67 -8.34 17.01
C LYS A 172 12.18 -9.79 17.02
N GLN A 173 11.04 -10.04 17.66
CA GLN A 173 10.42 -11.37 17.75
C GLN A 173 9.91 -11.84 16.39
N SER A 174 9.48 -10.91 15.52
CA SER A 174 9.03 -11.23 14.16
C SER A 174 10.16 -11.89 13.36
N LYS A 175 9.82 -12.96 12.64
CA LYS A 175 10.74 -13.71 11.78
C LYS A 175 10.29 -13.63 10.34
N SER A 176 11.17 -13.15 9.47
CA SER A 176 10.93 -13.09 8.04
C SER A 176 10.73 -14.50 7.47
N GLN A 177 9.57 -14.73 6.85
CA GLN A 177 9.28 -15.93 6.09
C GLN A 177 8.79 -15.54 4.70
N ARG A 178 9.10 -16.37 3.70
CA ARG A 178 8.72 -16.10 2.32
C ARG A 178 7.48 -16.89 1.96
N LEU A 179 6.42 -16.18 1.56
CA LEU A 179 5.20 -16.76 1.00
C LEU A 179 5.31 -16.71 -0.52
N TYR A 180 5.60 -17.85 -1.14
CA TYR A 180 5.88 -17.96 -2.57
C TYR A 180 4.61 -18.10 -3.40
N LEU A 181 4.66 -17.55 -4.62
CA LEU A 181 3.67 -17.81 -5.66
C LEU A 181 3.95 -19.17 -6.30
N HIS A 182 2.90 -19.93 -6.58
CA HIS A 182 2.93 -21.26 -7.19
C HIS A 182 1.95 -21.39 -8.36
N SER A 183 2.11 -22.44 -9.15
CA SER A 183 1.17 -22.79 -10.22
C SER A 183 -0.23 -23.02 -9.67
N ASN A 184 -1.24 -22.85 -10.53
CA ASN A 184 -2.65 -23.03 -10.18
C ASN A 184 -3.10 -22.06 -9.07
N GLU A 185 -2.65 -20.80 -9.16
CA GLU A 185 -3.14 -19.71 -8.30
C GLU A 185 -2.94 -19.98 -6.79
N ARG A 186 -1.88 -20.72 -6.43
CA ARG A 186 -1.58 -21.12 -5.06
C ARG A 186 -0.49 -20.26 -4.42
N LEU A 187 -0.62 -19.98 -3.13
CA LEU A 187 0.45 -19.47 -2.27
C LEU A 187 0.90 -20.52 -1.26
N ALA A 188 2.21 -20.60 -1.00
CA ALA A 188 2.75 -21.53 -0.01
C ALA A 188 4.10 -21.07 0.53
N PHE A 189 4.45 -21.50 1.75
CA PHE A 189 5.75 -21.18 2.36
C PHE A 189 6.89 -22.06 1.83
N GLU A 190 6.56 -23.19 1.21
CA GLU A 190 7.54 -24.02 0.50
C GLU A 190 7.98 -23.32 -0.80
N ALA A 191 9.29 -23.28 -1.04
CA ALA A 191 9.83 -22.74 -2.28
C ALA A 191 9.35 -23.55 -3.50
N PRO A 192 9.10 -22.90 -4.66
CA PRO A 192 8.70 -23.59 -5.87
C PRO A 192 9.82 -24.51 -6.37
N GLN A 193 9.44 -25.72 -6.76
CA GLN A 193 10.33 -26.70 -7.39
C GLN A 193 10.11 -26.69 -8.92
N SER A 194 11.04 -27.26 -9.68
CA SER A 194 10.84 -27.47 -11.12
C SER A 194 9.69 -28.45 -11.38
N THR A 195 8.57 -27.96 -11.92
CA THR A 195 7.34 -28.75 -12.13
C THR A 195 7.07 -29.14 -13.59
N GLY A 196 7.97 -28.85 -14.53
CA GLY A 196 7.79 -29.16 -15.96
C GLY A 196 6.69 -28.35 -16.69
N GLY A 197 5.86 -27.59 -15.96
CA GLY A 197 4.87 -26.65 -16.50
C GLY A 197 5.43 -25.24 -16.75
N PRO A 198 4.58 -24.28 -17.17
CA PRO A 198 5.01 -22.89 -17.39
C PRO A 198 5.64 -22.29 -16.14
N ALA A 199 6.74 -21.55 -16.33
CA ALA A 199 7.50 -20.92 -15.24
C ALA A 199 6.85 -19.63 -14.68
N PHE A 200 5.76 -19.18 -15.30
CA PHE A 200 5.09 -17.93 -14.99
C PHE A 200 3.58 -18.05 -15.25
N ASP A 201 2.83 -17.12 -14.67
CA ASP A 201 1.46 -16.79 -15.08
C ASP A 201 1.50 -15.44 -15.82
N SER A 202 0.56 -15.21 -16.73
CA SER A 202 0.60 -14.03 -17.61
C SER A 202 -0.76 -13.37 -17.77
N TYR A 203 -0.75 -12.06 -17.95
CA TYR A 203 -1.93 -11.26 -18.24
C TYR A 203 -1.60 -10.16 -19.25
N VAL A 204 -2.61 -9.62 -19.91
CA VAL A 204 -2.44 -8.49 -20.82
C VAL A 204 -2.89 -7.23 -20.11
N SER A 205 -2.01 -6.25 -19.97
CA SER A 205 -2.36 -4.94 -19.43
C SER A 205 -2.55 -3.96 -20.57
N ASP A 206 -3.72 -3.32 -20.59
CA ASP A 206 -4.14 -2.37 -21.61
C ASP A 206 -4.43 -1.00 -20.98
N PRO A 207 -3.58 0.02 -21.23
CA PRO A 207 -3.80 1.36 -20.71
C PRO A 207 -5.10 2.03 -21.18
N SER A 208 -5.77 1.52 -22.22
CA SER A 208 -7.08 2.02 -22.65
C SER A 208 -8.25 1.45 -21.81
N HIS A 209 -8.02 0.35 -21.09
CA HIS A 209 -8.99 -0.29 -20.20
C HIS A 209 -8.40 -0.55 -18.79
N PRO A 210 -7.86 0.49 -18.13
CA PRO A 210 -7.10 0.31 -16.89
C PRO A 210 -7.98 -0.26 -15.76
N VAL A 211 -7.36 -1.00 -14.86
CA VAL A 211 -8.02 -1.55 -13.67
C VAL A 211 -8.40 -0.39 -12.74
N PRO A 212 -9.69 -0.22 -12.42
CA PRO A 212 -10.12 0.81 -11.48
C PRO A 212 -9.61 0.50 -10.07
N TYR A 213 -9.17 1.53 -9.34
CA TYR A 213 -8.63 1.33 -7.98
C TYR A 213 -9.69 1.03 -6.92
N ARG A 214 -10.93 1.37 -7.23
CA ARG A 214 -12.11 1.06 -6.43
C ARG A 214 -13.34 0.93 -7.33
N GLN A 215 -14.47 0.46 -6.80
CA GLN A 215 -15.68 0.26 -7.60
C GLN A 215 -16.16 1.58 -8.22
N ARG A 216 -16.40 1.54 -9.54
CA ARG A 216 -16.98 2.65 -10.31
C ARG A 216 -18.48 2.80 -10.04
N PRO A 217 -19.06 4.01 -10.18
CA PRO A 217 -18.38 5.28 -10.48
C PRO A 217 -17.50 5.76 -9.32
N ILE A 218 -16.43 6.49 -9.64
CA ILE A 218 -15.46 7.04 -8.69
C ILE A 218 -15.71 8.53 -8.50
N GLU A 219 -16.11 8.91 -7.29
CA GLU A 219 -16.33 10.30 -6.88
C GLU A 219 -15.02 11.09 -6.76
N ALA A 220 -15.10 12.42 -6.93
CA ALA A 220 -13.99 13.32 -6.64
C ALA A 220 -13.52 13.17 -5.18
N THR A 221 -12.19 13.20 -4.97
CA THR A 221 -11.50 12.83 -3.72
C THR A 221 -12.18 13.37 -2.45
N TYR A 222 -12.42 14.67 -2.38
CA TYR A 222 -12.98 15.32 -1.19
C TYR A 222 -14.44 15.82 -1.38
N SER A 223 -15.17 15.31 -2.38
CA SER A 223 -16.57 15.70 -2.55
C SER A 223 -17.47 15.10 -1.46
N PRO A 224 -18.61 15.75 -1.13
CA PRO A 224 -19.62 15.15 -0.25
C PRO A 224 -20.00 13.73 -0.70
N GLY A 225 -19.98 12.77 0.23
CA GLY A 225 -20.29 11.36 -0.06
C GLY A 225 -19.17 10.57 -0.74
N SER A 226 -17.98 11.16 -0.95
CA SER A 226 -16.82 10.45 -1.52
C SER A 226 -16.41 9.24 -0.68
N ARG A 227 -16.15 8.11 -1.36
CA ARG A 227 -15.58 6.90 -0.76
C ARG A 227 -14.05 6.93 -0.65
N TRP A 228 -13.42 8.09 -0.85
CA TRP A 228 -11.96 8.25 -0.75
C TRP A 228 -11.41 7.77 0.60
N TYR A 229 -12.10 8.11 1.67
CA TYR A 229 -11.66 7.83 3.03
C TYR A 229 -11.64 6.34 3.40
N THR A 230 -12.19 5.44 2.57
CA THR A 230 -12.36 4.02 2.90
C THR A 230 -11.85 3.07 1.81
N TRP A 231 -11.33 3.59 0.70
CA TRP A 231 -11.07 2.78 -0.50
C TRP A 231 -10.08 1.62 -0.24
N LEU A 232 -9.09 1.82 0.62
CA LEU A 232 -8.12 0.80 1.01
C LEU A 232 -8.75 -0.40 1.74
N THR A 233 -9.94 -0.22 2.33
CA THR A 233 -10.69 -1.29 2.98
C THR A 233 -11.80 -1.88 2.12
N GLU A 234 -11.96 -1.42 0.87
CA GLU A 234 -12.98 -1.95 -0.04
C GLU A 234 -12.63 -3.36 -0.54
N ASP A 235 -13.69 -4.11 -0.86
CA ASP A 235 -13.61 -5.52 -1.27
C ASP A 235 -12.93 -5.66 -2.63
N GLN A 236 -11.81 -6.38 -2.70
CA GLN A 236 -11.06 -6.56 -3.95
C GLN A 236 -11.70 -7.52 -4.95
N ARG A 237 -12.82 -8.18 -4.60
CA ARG A 237 -13.54 -9.08 -5.52
C ARG A 237 -14.00 -8.42 -6.81
N PHE A 238 -14.23 -7.10 -6.82
CA PHE A 238 -14.64 -6.37 -8.02
C PHE A 238 -13.62 -6.40 -9.16
N VAL A 239 -12.35 -6.72 -8.86
CA VAL A 239 -11.28 -6.87 -9.86
C VAL A 239 -10.73 -8.29 -9.96
N HIS A 240 -11.10 -9.19 -9.05
CA HIS A 240 -10.54 -10.55 -8.96
C HIS A 240 -10.70 -11.35 -10.26
N GLU A 241 -11.86 -11.27 -10.92
CA GLU A 241 -12.14 -12.05 -12.14
C GLU A 241 -11.70 -11.33 -13.43
N ARG A 242 -11.05 -10.17 -13.32
CA ARG A 242 -10.57 -9.47 -14.51
C ARG A 242 -9.39 -10.21 -15.13
N PRO A 243 -9.30 -10.31 -16.47
CA PRO A 243 -8.21 -11.01 -17.14
C PRO A 243 -6.86 -10.28 -17.07
N ASP A 244 -6.85 -9.03 -16.58
CA ASP A 244 -5.67 -8.19 -16.39
C ASP A 244 -5.24 -8.05 -14.92
N VAL A 245 -5.72 -8.97 -14.06
CA VAL A 245 -5.36 -9.09 -12.64
C VAL A 245 -5.06 -10.57 -12.35
N LEU A 246 -3.87 -10.87 -11.83
CA LEU A 246 -3.52 -12.20 -11.35
C LEU A 246 -3.80 -12.30 -9.84
N SER A 247 -4.27 -13.46 -9.40
CA SER A 247 -4.54 -13.76 -7.99
C SER A 247 -3.94 -15.10 -7.60
N TRP A 248 -3.31 -15.16 -6.43
CA TRP A 248 -2.90 -16.40 -5.79
C TRP A 248 -3.40 -16.43 -4.35
N SER A 249 -3.76 -17.60 -3.83
CA SER A 249 -4.20 -17.73 -2.44
C SER A 249 -3.66 -18.97 -1.76
N THR A 250 -3.53 -18.92 -0.43
CA THR A 250 -3.29 -20.10 0.38
C THR A 250 -4.53 -20.97 0.42
N GLU A 251 -4.37 -22.22 0.87
CA GLU A 251 -5.49 -22.94 1.45
C GLU A 251 -6.04 -22.19 2.67
N THR A 252 -7.25 -22.56 3.10
CA THR A 252 -7.83 -22.05 4.34
C THR A 252 -6.90 -22.31 5.51
N LEU A 253 -6.56 -21.24 6.24
CA LEU A 253 -5.66 -21.29 7.39
C LEU A 253 -6.27 -22.15 8.49
N LYS A 254 -5.46 -23.09 9.00
CA LYS A 254 -5.85 -23.99 10.10
C LYS A 254 -5.63 -23.38 11.48
N GLU A 255 -4.77 -22.37 11.54
CA GLU A 255 -4.34 -21.65 12.75
C GLU A 255 -4.17 -20.17 12.39
N ASP A 256 -4.24 -19.31 13.39
CA ASP A 256 -4.01 -17.88 13.23
C ASP A 256 -2.55 -17.63 12.82
N LEU A 257 -2.33 -16.71 11.88
CA LEU A 257 -1.02 -16.28 11.43
C LEU A 257 -0.90 -14.77 11.63
N THR A 258 0.01 -14.36 12.51
CA THR A 258 0.23 -12.94 12.83
C THR A 258 1.45 -12.40 12.10
N VAL A 259 1.25 -11.30 11.38
CA VAL A 259 2.28 -10.53 10.68
C VAL A 259 2.44 -9.19 11.39
N THR A 260 3.64 -8.88 11.86
CA THR A 260 3.93 -7.65 12.59
C THR A 260 5.29 -7.09 12.16
N GLY A 261 5.30 -5.99 11.41
CA GLY A 261 6.52 -5.34 10.90
C GLY A 261 6.47 -5.11 9.38
N ASP A 262 7.66 -4.97 8.76
CA ASP A 262 7.83 -4.63 7.34
C ASP A 262 7.47 -5.77 6.39
N ILE A 263 6.61 -5.49 5.41
CA ILE A 263 6.17 -6.43 4.39
C ILE A 263 6.78 -6.04 3.04
N VAL A 264 7.43 -6.98 2.36
CA VAL A 264 8.12 -6.69 1.08
C VAL A 264 7.74 -7.72 0.03
N ALA A 265 7.30 -7.27 -1.15
CA ALA A 265 7.12 -8.13 -2.30
C ALA A 265 8.40 -8.19 -3.14
N HIS A 266 8.86 -9.40 -3.42
CA HIS A 266 9.90 -9.68 -4.41
C HIS A 266 9.23 -10.27 -5.64
N LEU A 267 9.03 -9.45 -6.67
CA LEU A 267 8.38 -9.85 -7.90
C LEU A 267 9.42 -10.08 -8.99
N PHE A 268 9.54 -11.33 -9.45
CA PHE A 268 10.28 -11.64 -10.66
C PHE A 268 9.32 -11.57 -11.84
N ALA A 269 9.44 -10.53 -12.66
CA ALA A 269 8.49 -10.29 -13.73
C ALA A 269 9.14 -9.82 -15.03
N SER A 270 8.46 -10.06 -16.15
CA SER A 270 8.81 -9.50 -17.45
C SER A 270 7.60 -8.85 -18.11
N THR A 271 7.86 -7.87 -18.96
CA THR A 271 6.87 -7.18 -19.79
C THR A 271 7.26 -7.27 -21.25
N THR A 272 6.31 -7.36 -22.18
CA THR A 272 6.61 -7.17 -23.61
C THR A 272 6.91 -5.70 -23.95
N GLY A 273 6.57 -4.77 -23.06
CA GLY A 273 6.85 -3.36 -23.17
C GLY A 273 8.29 -2.99 -22.79
N THR A 274 8.53 -1.69 -22.59
CA THR A 274 9.82 -1.15 -22.11
C THR A 274 9.69 -0.30 -20.85
N ASP A 275 8.48 -0.21 -20.30
CA ASP A 275 8.17 0.31 -18.96
C ASP A 275 6.93 -0.46 -18.47
N SER A 276 6.65 -0.45 -17.17
CA SER A 276 5.42 -1.01 -16.59
C SER A 276 5.30 -0.59 -15.14
N ASP A 277 4.07 -0.43 -14.64
CA ASP A 277 3.82 -0.39 -13.21
C ASP A 277 3.52 -1.81 -12.69
N TRP A 278 3.88 -2.08 -11.45
CA TRP A 278 3.60 -3.33 -10.74
C TRP A 278 2.91 -3.01 -9.44
N ILE A 279 1.62 -3.34 -9.37
CA ILE A 279 0.81 -3.19 -8.15
C ILE A 279 0.72 -4.56 -7.50
N VAL A 280 1.07 -4.63 -6.22
CA VAL A 280 0.98 -5.84 -5.43
C VAL A 280 0.09 -5.57 -4.22
N LYS A 281 -0.87 -6.45 -3.96
CA LYS A 281 -1.79 -6.38 -2.83
C LYS A 281 -1.67 -7.65 -2.01
N LEU A 282 -1.43 -7.51 -0.71
CA LEU A 282 -1.60 -8.57 0.28
C LEU A 282 -3.00 -8.46 0.87
N ILE A 283 -3.76 -9.55 0.80
CA ILE A 283 -5.19 -9.58 1.07
C ILE A 283 -5.51 -10.65 2.11
N ASP A 284 -6.35 -10.29 3.08
CA ASP A 284 -7.03 -11.22 3.98
C ASP A 284 -8.40 -11.59 3.38
N VAL A 285 -8.55 -12.86 3.01
CA VAL A 285 -9.82 -13.40 2.48
C VAL A 285 -10.63 -13.99 3.63
N TYR A 286 -11.76 -13.38 3.90
CA TYR A 286 -12.67 -13.81 4.95
C TYR A 286 -13.29 -15.19 4.62
N PRO A 287 -13.68 -15.99 5.62
CA PRO A 287 -14.42 -17.23 5.41
C PRO A 287 -15.70 -16.97 4.62
N GLU A 288 -16.10 -17.90 3.76
CA GLU A 288 -17.38 -17.82 3.05
C GLU A 288 -18.57 -17.72 4.02
N GLU A 289 -18.52 -18.50 5.10
CA GLU A 289 -19.48 -18.44 6.19
C GLU A 289 -18.97 -17.51 7.31
N TYR A 290 -19.17 -16.19 7.15
CA TYR A 290 -18.81 -15.22 8.19
C TYR A 290 -19.97 -14.91 9.14
N ALA A 291 -20.00 -15.60 10.28
CA ALA A 291 -21.14 -15.58 11.22
C ALA A 291 -21.50 -14.18 11.77
N LYS A 292 -20.49 -13.31 12.02
CA LYS A 292 -20.75 -11.95 12.54
C LYS A 292 -21.54 -11.08 11.55
N GLN A 293 -21.32 -11.28 10.25
CA GLN A 293 -21.94 -10.48 9.21
C GLN A 293 -21.87 -11.23 7.87
N ARG A 294 -22.98 -11.86 7.45
CA ARG A 294 -23.06 -12.67 6.22
C ARG A 294 -22.50 -11.98 4.97
N SER A 295 -22.69 -10.66 4.85
CA SER A 295 -22.20 -9.88 3.70
C SER A 295 -20.67 -9.79 3.60
N MET A 296 -19.94 -10.18 4.66
CA MET A 296 -18.47 -10.28 4.68
C MET A 296 -17.98 -11.68 4.28
N GLY A 297 -18.88 -12.61 3.97
CA GLY A 297 -18.50 -13.92 3.44
C GLY A 297 -17.62 -13.78 2.19
N GLY A 298 -16.43 -14.36 2.20
CA GLY A 298 -15.46 -14.29 1.09
C GLY A 298 -14.91 -12.89 0.80
N TYR A 299 -15.07 -11.93 1.71
CA TYR A 299 -14.57 -10.56 1.54
C TYR A 299 -13.05 -10.54 1.36
N GLN A 300 -12.56 -9.79 0.37
CA GLN A 300 -11.13 -9.65 0.11
C GLN A 300 -10.63 -8.31 0.65
N LEU A 301 -10.21 -8.29 1.92
CA LEU A 301 -9.69 -7.10 2.59
C LEU A 301 -8.22 -6.91 2.24
N MET A 302 -7.89 -5.78 1.62
CA MET A 302 -6.50 -5.41 1.39
C MET A 302 -5.83 -4.99 2.71
N VAL A 303 -4.83 -5.75 3.13
CA VAL A 303 -4.08 -5.52 4.38
C VAL A 303 -2.87 -4.63 4.13
N ALA A 304 -2.13 -4.91 3.07
CA ALA A 304 -0.96 -4.13 2.66
C ALA A 304 -0.89 -4.09 1.13
N ASN A 305 -0.31 -3.04 0.58
CA ASN A 305 -0.23 -2.83 -0.87
C ASN A 305 0.76 -1.73 -1.19
N ASP A 306 1.26 -1.74 -2.43
CA ASP A 306 1.84 -0.56 -3.04
C ASP A 306 1.91 -0.74 -4.57
N VAL A 307 2.26 0.33 -5.26
CA VAL A 307 2.61 0.41 -6.67
C VAL A 307 4.09 0.70 -6.84
N PHE A 308 4.76 -0.09 -7.68
CA PHE A 308 6.13 0.17 -8.08
C PHE A 308 6.22 0.50 -9.56
N ARG A 309 6.75 1.67 -9.88
CA ARG A 309 6.97 2.13 -11.26
C ARG A 309 8.30 1.59 -11.80
N GLY A 310 8.22 0.66 -12.75
CA GLY A 310 9.30 -0.25 -13.14
C GLY A 310 10.55 0.40 -13.74
N ARG A 311 10.44 1.58 -14.37
CA ARG A 311 11.62 2.40 -14.76
C ARG A 311 12.57 2.70 -13.61
N PHE A 312 12.10 2.69 -12.36
CA PHE A 312 12.89 2.99 -11.16
C PHE A 312 13.51 1.76 -10.49
N ARG A 313 13.39 0.55 -11.07
CA ARG A 313 13.86 -0.71 -10.48
C ARG A 313 15.32 -0.72 -10.02
N LYS A 314 16.18 0.12 -10.61
CA LYS A 314 17.58 0.26 -10.22
C LYS A 314 17.91 1.57 -9.48
N SER A 315 17.09 2.59 -9.64
CA SER A 315 17.30 3.92 -9.05
C SER A 315 16.05 4.77 -9.20
N PHE A 316 15.61 5.40 -8.10
CA PHE A 316 14.54 6.41 -8.14
C PHE A 316 15.00 7.74 -8.78
N GLU A 317 16.32 8.00 -8.84
CA GLU A 317 16.90 9.21 -9.42
C GLU A 317 17.11 9.09 -10.93
N ARG A 318 17.56 7.90 -11.38
CA ARG A 318 17.97 7.63 -12.77
C ARG A 318 17.09 6.52 -13.35
N PRO A 319 15.94 6.86 -13.94
CA PRO A 319 15.09 5.86 -14.59
C PRO A 319 15.80 5.24 -15.80
N GLU A 320 15.50 3.98 -16.07
CA GLU A 320 15.99 3.29 -17.27
C GLU A 320 14.90 2.38 -17.88
N PRO A 321 14.88 2.20 -19.21
CA PRO A 321 13.94 1.30 -19.86
C PRO A 321 14.09 -0.13 -19.33
N ILE A 322 12.98 -0.85 -19.21
CA ILE A 322 12.95 -2.29 -18.95
C ILE A 322 13.27 -3.02 -20.27
N ALA A 323 14.16 -4.01 -20.21
CA ALA A 323 14.42 -4.86 -21.35
C ALA A 323 13.20 -5.76 -21.63
N ALA A 324 12.63 -5.63 -22.84
CA ALA A 324 11.43 -6.34 -23.22
C ALA A 324 11.63 -7.86 -23.17
N ASN A 325 10.67 -8.57 -22.58
CA ASN A 325 10.66 -10.03 -22.38
C ASN A 325 11.77 -10.59 -21.47
N GLU A 326 12.56 -9.74 -20.82
CA GLU A 326 13.56 -10.17 -19.85
C GLU A 326 13.02 -10.15 -18.43
N VAL A 327 13.34 -11.19 -17.65
CA VAL A 327 12.96 -11.24 -16.23
C VAL A 327 13.78 -10.23 -15.45
N GLN A 328 13.10 -9.36 -14.73
CA GLN A 328 13.69 -8.43 -13.76
C GLN A 328 13.15 -8.76 -12.37
N GLU A 329 13.92 -8.43 -11.33
CA GLU A 329 13.41 -8.40 -9.96
C GLU A 329 12.92 -6.99 -9.64
N TYR A 330 11.74 -6.90 -9.04
CA TYR A 330 11.18 -5.69 -8.45
C TYR A 330 10.98 -5.94 -6.96
N VAL A 331 11.65 -5.13 -6.14
CA VAL A 331 11.52 -5.16 -4.69
C VAL A 331 10.59 -4.02 -4.29
N ILE A 332 9.39 -4.38 -3.85
CA ILE A 332 8.29 -3.44 -3.61
C ILE A 332 7.99 -3.45 -2.11
N ASP A 333 8.24 -2.32 -1.45
CA ASP A 333 7.91 -2.12 -0.04
C ASP A 333 6.38 -1.98 0.08
N LEU A 334 5.70 -2.97 0.69
CA LEU A 334 4.27 -2.88 0.98
C LEU A 334 4.02 -2.20 2.34
N HIS A 335 5.07 -1.61 2.90
CA HIS A 335 5.17 -0.99 4.19
C HIS A 335 4.93 -1.95 5.37
N SER A 336 4.99 -1.40 6.58
CA SER A 336 4.79 -2.18 7.80
C SER A 336 3.31 -2.37 8.13
N ASN A 337 2.94 -3.49 8.76
CA ASN A 337 1.58 -3.68 9.30
C ASN A 337 1.60 -4.49 10.61
N ASP A 338 0.47 -4.50 11.33
CA ASP A 338 0.20 -5.39 12.46
C ASP A 338 -1.17 -6.06 12.23
N HIS A 339 -1.16 -7.28 11.70
CA HIS A 339 -2.36 -7.98 11.29
C HIS A 339 -2.31 -9.47 11.66
N THR A 340 -3.43 -10.02 12.11
CA THR A 340 -3.62 -11.47 12.25
C THR A 340 -4.59 -11.97 11.20
N PHE A 341 -4.09 -12.80 10.27
CA PHE A 341 -4.94 -13.63 9.44
C PHE A 341 -5.50 -14.75 10.31
N LEU A 342 -6.81 -14.72 10.58
CA LEU A 342 -7.43 -15.66 11.50
C LEU A 342 -7.59 -17.05 10.87
N LYS A 343 -7.64 -18.08 11.71
CA LYS A 343 -8.10 -19.42 11.32
C LYS A 343 -9.42 -19.33 10.54
N GLY A 344 -9.50 -20.06 9.43
CA GLY A 344 -10.65 -20.03 8.52
C GLY A 344 -10.55 -18.99 7.40
N HIS A 345 -9.64 -18.02 7.51
CA HIS A 345 -9.32 -17.08 6.43
C HIS A 345 -8.32 -17.68 5.44
N LYS A 346 -8.01 -16.95 4.36
CA LYS A 346 -6.89 -17.25 3.46
C LYS A 346 -6.02 -16.01 3.31
N ILE A 347 -4.74 -16.21 3.06
CA ILE A 347 -3.86 -15.15 2.58
C ILE A 347 -3.94 -15.14 1.05
N MET A 348 -4.14 -13.98 0.45
CA MET A 348 -4.19 -13.79 -0.99
C MET A 348 -3.19 -12.72 -1.42
N VAL A 349 -2.65 -12.88 -2.63
CA VAL A 349 -1.82 -11.88 -3.32
C VAL A 349 -2.47 -11.58 -4.65
N GLN A 350 -2.70 -10.31 -4.94
CA GLN A 350 -3.11 -9.84 -6.27
C GLN A 350 -1.99 -9.04 -6.93
N VAL A 351 -1.83 -9.20 -8.24
CA VAL A 351 -0.87 -8.44 -9.06
C VAL A 351 -1.56 -7.88 -10.31
N GLN A 352 -1.36 -6.58 -10.56
CA GLN A 352 -1.88 -5.87 -11.74
C GLN A 352 -0.91 -4.76 -12.18
N SER A 353 -1.12 -4.16 -13.36
CA SER A 353 -0.22 -3.12 -13.92
C SER A 353 -0.84 -1.74 -14.14
N THR A 354 -2.08 -1.54 -13.69
CA THR A 354 -2.73 -0.22 -13.64
C THR A 354 -3.52 -0.10 -12.36
N TRP A 355 -3.65 1.12 -11.82
CA TRP A 355 -4.47 1.37 -10.63
C TRP A 355 -5.14 2.74 -10.75
N PHE A 356 -6.16 2.81 -11.59
CA PHE A 356 -6.64 4.07 -12.14
C PHE A 356 -7.93 4.57 -11.48
N PRO A 357 -8.15 5.88 -11.31
CA PRO A 357 -7.26 6.99 -11.62
C PRO A 357 -6.34 7.42 -10.45
N ILE A 358 -6.17 6.60 -9.40
CA ILE A 358 -5.31 7.01 -8.27
C ILE A 358 -3.83 7.10 -8.68
N ILE A 359 -3.37 6.18 -9.54
CA ILE A 359 -2.09 6.26 -10.23
C ILE A 359 -2.36 6.55 -11.70
N ASP A 360 -1.58 7.47 -12.27
CA ASP A 360 -1.61 7.73 -13.71
C ASP A 360 -1.15 6.50 -14.49
N ARG A 361 -1.66 6.35 -15.71
CA ARG A 361 -1.36 5.15 -16.51
C ARG A 361 0.10 5.17 -16.95
N ASN A 362 0.84 4.11 -16.67
CA ASN A 362 2.10 3.87 -17.33
C ASN A 362 1.86 3.60 -18.84
N PRO A 363 2.57 4.25 -19.77
CA PRO A 363 2.42 4.01 -21.21
C PRO A 363 2.80 2.57 -21.64
N GLN A 364 3.51 1.84 -20.79
CA GLN A 364 4.15 0.55 -21.05
C GLN A 364 5.23 0.62 -22.16
N LYS A 365 5.64 1.84 -22.46
CA LYS A 365 6.72 2.21 -23.36
C LYS A 365 7.56 3.23 -22.61
N TYR A 366 8.87 3.02 -22.59
CA TYR A 366 9.76 3.99 -21.97
C TYR A 366 9.69 5.31 -22.73
N VAL A 367 9.32 6.36 -22.00
CA VAL A 367 9.39 7.75 -22.41
C VAL A 367 10.17 8.53 -21.36
N GLU A 368 10.87 9.59 -21.74
CA GLU A 368 11.70 10.36 -20.80
C GLU A 368 10.87 10.90 -19.62
N ASN A 369 9.63 11.32 -19.88
CA ASN A 369 8.73 11.85 -18.87
C ASN A 369 7.28 11.42 -19.13
N ILE A 370 6.70 10.64 -18.21
CA ILE A 370 5.32 10.12 -18.34
C ILE A 370 4.28 11.25 -18.32
N PHE A 371 4.52 12.35 -17.59
CA PHE A 371 3.64 13.52 -17.63
C PHE A 371 3.50 14.10 -19.05
N LEU A 372 4.50 13.87 -19.91
CA LEU A 372 4.56 14.38 -21.27
C LEU A 372 4.32 13.30 -22.33
N ALA A 373 3.93 12.08 -21.93
CA ALA A 373 3.65 10.99 -22.85
C ALA A 373 2.59 11.41 -23.89
N LYS A 374 2.72 10.98 -25.13
CA LYS A 374 1.68 11.21 -26.15
C LYS A 374 0.69 10.05 -26.13
N GLU A 375 -0.51 10.25 -26.67
CA GLU A 375 -1.48 9.15 -26.83
C GLU A 375 -0.87 7.95 -27.58
N SER A 376 -0.01 8.22 -28.57
CA SER A 376 0.69 7.18 -29.35
C SER A 376 1.77 6.42 -28.57
N ASP A 377 2.12 6.85 -27.36
CA ASP A 377 3.09 6.13 -26.52
C ASP A 377 2.43 5.04 -25.67
N PHE A 378 1.12 5.12 -25.43
CA PHE A 378 0.37 4.11 -24.71
C PHE A 378 0.16 2.89 -25.59
N GLN A 379 0.72 1.76 -25.15
CA GLN A 379 0.60 0.49 -25.84
C GLN A 379 0.18 -0.60 -24.87
N THR A 380 -0.53 -1.60 -25.38
CA THR A 380 -0.78 -2.85 -24.66
C THR A 380 0.52 -3.64 -24.46
N ALA A 381 0.65 -4.32 -23.33
CA ALA A 381 1.78 -5.19 -23.04
C ALA A 381 1.32 -6.46 -22.32
N THR A 382 1.96 -7.59 -22.66
CA THR A 382 1.80 -8.83 -21.91
C THR A 382 2.79 -8.82 -20.76
N GLN A 383 2.24 -8.99 -19.56
CA GLN A 383 2.96 -9.08 -18.31
C GLN A 383 3.08 -10.54 -17.90
N ARG A 384 4.22 -10.92 -17.34
CA ARG A 384 4.49 -12.28 -16.85
C ARG A 384 5.06 -12.21 -15.44
N VAL A 385 4.44 -12.92 -14.50
CA VAL A 385 4.91 -13.07 -13.12
C VAL A 385 5.47 -14.47 -12.94
N TYR A 386 6.76 -14.57 -12.67
CA TYR A 386 7.49 -15.83 -12.57
C TYR A 386 7.36 -16.43 -11.18
N ARG A 387 7.23 -17.75 -11.16
CA ARG A 387 7.00 -18.57 -9.97
C ARG A 387 7.74 -19.90 -10.08
N SER A 388 8.97 -19.81 -10.58
CA SER A 388 9.85 -20.97 -10.78
C SER A 388 10.96 -21.00 -9.73
N GLU A 389 11.66 -22.11 -9.61
CA GLU A 389 12.79 -22.26 -8.68
C GLU A 389 13.86 -21.16 -8.88
N LYS A 390 14.16 -20.81 -10.15
CA LYS A 390 15.13 -19.76 -10.49
C LYS A 390 14.61 -18.35 -10.22
N TYR A 391 13.31 -18.14 -10.41
CA TYR A 391 12.66 -16.83 -10.28
C TYR A 391 11.42 -16.96 -9.39
N PRO A 392 11.61 -17.10 -8.07
CA PRO A 392 10.54 -17.43 -7.15
C PRO A 392 9.90 -16.14 -6.61
N SER A 393 8.91 -15.59 -7.31
CA SER A 393 8.18 -14.42 -6.77
C SER A 393 7.55 -14.76 -5.42
N HIS A 394 7.68 -13.86 -4.45
CA HIS A 394 7.22 -14.09 -3.09
C HIS A 394 6.95 -12.79 -2.34
N ILE A 395 6.18 -12.91 -1.26
CA ILE A 395 6.04 -11.87 -0.24
C ILE A 395 6.86 -12.28 0.98
N THR A 396 7.78 -11.43 1.42
CA THR A 396 8.47 -11.58 2.70
C THR A 396 7.56 -11.03 3.80
N LEU A 397 7.11 -11.92 4.68
CA LEU A 397 6.21 -11.63 5.79
C LEU A 397 6.96 -11.70 7.13
N PRO A 398 6.84 -10.69 8.00
CA PRO A 398 7.39 -10.68 9.36
C PRO A 398 6.46 -11.43 10.32
N ILE A 399 6.61 -12.76 10.40
CA ILE A 399 5.71 -13.62 11.17
C ILE A 399 6.08 -13.64 12.64
N MET A 400 5.11 -13.36 13.50
CA MET A 400 5.26 -13.52 14.95
C MET A 400 5.25 -15.01 15.33
N PRO A 401 6.13 -15.46 16.26
CA PRO A 401 6.08 -16.82 16.77
C PRO A 401 4.71 -17.14 17.37
N THR A 402 4.19 -18.34 17.11
CA THR A 402 3.03 -18.87 17.83
C THR A 402 3.38 -19.01 19.31
N LYS A 403 2.45 -18.62 20.18
CA LYS A 403 2.62 -18.76 21.64
C LYS A 403 2.46 -20.20 22.10
#